data_AF-A0A7S0D1Y2-F1
#
_entry.id   AF-A0A7S0D1Y2-F1
#
_cell.length_a   1.000
_cell.length_b   1.000
_cell.length_c   1.000
_cell.angle_alpha   90.00
_cell.angle_beta   90.00
_cell.angle_gamma   90.00
#
_symmetry.space_group_name_H-M   'P 1'
#
loop_
_entity.id
_entity.type
_entity.pdbx_description
1 polymer ?
#
loop_
_entity_poly.entity_id
_entity_poly.type
_entity_poly.pdbx_seq_one_letter_code
_entity_poly.pdbx_strand_id
1 'polypeptide(L)'
;QRGCGAMSDSDASYDDYCASDDSDAMSGSDADEYLVLDDETYGDLAAGEDETPAVAYRSLDAADVRERQRDAVARVTAVLQIPPEEAAPLLRAHQWNVNHLNDSWFADEAGVRAKAGLEPPPSDYAASTSTSRGSPLVGSESLEGKQTCQVCFEGFTRTALTNCGCGHDFCEQCWSGYLEAKVDDGPSCLDARCPHAGCATRVPESFFTNETHTKLSAASRAKHARFSWRSFVDDNPRVKWCVAPGCERAISVLSSRIGPTSAVDVACKCGAFFCWACAEDAHRPVDCATVRRWLVKNSAESENMTWILAHTKPCPKCSRPIEKSTGCMHMTCSQCKHEFCWMCLGAWATHGERTGGYYACNRYERAKSSGAPTFSEEEKKRAAAKHSLERYTHYYERWAAHGGSQRKAVADREEWETRKLRRLGDQQNTPPSQLRFIVDALAQIAECRRVLKWTYGFGYYHFEGGESAKKRFFEFAQADAEETLEHLTEAVETELETFLTETRDAAEFGAFRGKLAGLTDITHKYFDTLVVEIERGFPSVAEETETPGEPAESDRDETRRGSETTATRGPDGVIRRISRGIREAVIGNGESVASRTRSRAPDP
;
A
#
# COMPACT_ATOMS: atom_id res chain seq x y z
N GLN A 1 -79.40 -9.25 -1.93
CA GLN A 1 -80.45 -8.74 -1.01
C GLN A 1 -80.25 -9.39 0.36
N ARG A 2 -80.96 -8.92 1.40
CA ARG A 2 -80.84 -9.38 2.80
C ARG A 2 -81.08 -10.89 2.96
N GLY A 3 -80.59 -11.45 4.07
CA GLY A 3 -81.37 -12.39 4.86
C GLY A 3 -80.69 -13.72 5.18
N CYS A 4 -80.50 -13.98 6.48
CA CYS A 4 -80.06 -15.26 7.02
C CYS A 4 -81.17 -16.32 6.99
N GLY A 5 -80.77 -17.59 7.19
CA GLY A 5 -81.60 -18.67 7.73
C GLY A 5 -81.55 -19.95 6.88
N ALA A 6 -81.65 -21.14 7.46
CA ALA A 6 -81.56 -21.57 8.86
C ALA A 6 -81.46 -23.11 8.89
N MET A 7 -81.23 -23.70 10.08
CA MET A 7 -81.53 -25.12 10.42
C MET A 7 -80.65 -26.20 9.76
N SER A 8 -80.33 -27.34 10.40
CA SER A 8 -80.61 -27.82 11.79
C SER A 8 -79.74 -29.04 12.12
N ASP A 9 -79.45 -29.26 13.42
CA ASP A 9 -79.53 -30.52 14.20
C ASP A 9 -79.23 -31.84 13.45
N SER A 10 -78.32 -32.75 13.85
CA SER A 10 -78.07 -33.47 15.12
C SER A 10 -77.67 -34.92 14.70
N ASP A 11 -77.12 -35.87 15.46
CA ASP A 11 -76.82 -36.03 16.90
C ASP A 11 -75.78 -37.20 17.06
N ALA A 12 -75.20 -37.40 18.27
CA ALA A 12 -74.83 -38.67 18.93
C ALA A 12 -74.07 -39.83 18.18
N SER A 13 -73.22 -40.72 18.77
CA SER A 13 -72.79 -41.00 20.17
C SER A 13 -71.75 -42.18 20.21
N TYR A 14 -71.21 -42.49 21.41
CA TYR A 14 -70.39 -43.65 21.86
C TYR A 14 -68.93 -43.71 21.32
N ASP A 15 -67.87 -43.52 22.13
CA ASP A 15 -67.38 -44.18 23.38
C ASP A 15 -66.62 -45.50 23.11
N ASP A 16 -65.34 -45.60 23.51
CA ASP A 16 -64.90 -46.44 24.67
C ASP A 16 -63.40 -46.22 25.06
N TYR A 17 -63.09 -46.50 26.33
CA TYR A 17 -61.82 -46.55 27.12
C TYR A 17 -60.52 -47.02 26.39
N CYS A 18 -59.25 -46.90 26.89
CA CYS A 18 -58.52 -46.20 27.97
C CYS A 18 -56.99 -46.47 27.76
N ALA A 19 -56.01 -46.00 28.54
CA ALA A 19 -55.71 -44.70 29.16
C ALA A 19 -54.47 -44.85 30.08
N SER A 20 -53.41 -44.04 29.91
CA SER A 20 -52.34 -43.85 30.92
C SER A 20 -51.47 -42.62 30.61
N ASP A 21 -51.52 -41.64 31.52
CA ASP A 21 -50.40 -40.87 32.11
C ASP A 21 -49.26 -40.30 31.23
N ASP A 22 -48.82 -39.04 31.41
CA ASP A 22 -49.40 -37.89 32.10
C ASP A 22 -48.62 -36.60 31.70
N SER A 23 -49.02 -35.43 32.21
CA SER A 23 -48.37 -34.11 32.08
C SER A 23 -48.44 -33.38 30.71
N ASP A 24 -49.59 -32.75 30.50
CA ASP A 24 -49.78 -31.29 30.29
C ASP A 24 -48.55 -30.39 30.03
N ALA A 25 -48.63 -29.30 29.24
CA ALA A 25 -49.67 -28.84 28.31
C ALA A 25 -49.16 -27.64 27.48
N MET A 26 -49.58 -27.57 26.20
CA MET A 26 -50.10 -26.40 25.45
C MET A 26 -49.43 -25.00 25.53
N SER A 27 -49.36 -24.19 24.46
CA SER A 27 -49.65 -24.39 23.03
C SER A 27 -49.32 -23.12 22.22
N GLY A 28 -49.04 -23.31 20.92
CA GLY A 28 -49.45 -22.40 19.83
C GLY A 28 -48.55 -21.18 19.59
N SER A 29 -47.83 -21.05 18.47
CA SER A 29 -48.24 -21.05 17.05
C SER A 29 -49.01 -19.78 16.64
N ASP A 30 -48.28 -18.82 16.08
CA ASP A 30 -48.45 -18.24 14.73
C ASP A 30 -47.24 -17.30 14.53
N ALA A 31 -46.36 -17.54 13.56
CA ALA A 31 -46.48 -17.11 12.16
C ALA A 31 -46.50 -15.58 12.03
N ASP A 32 -45.37 -15.00 11.59
CA ASP A 32 -45.33 -13.95 10.54
C ASP A 32 -43.88 -13.60 10.11
N GLU A 33 -43.59 -13.95 8.86
CA GLU A 33 -42.90 -13.15 7.84
C GLU A 33 -41.70 -12.23 8.23
N TYR A 34 -40.47 -12.76 8.10
CA TYR A 34 -39.26 -11.94 7.94
C TYR A 34 -38.87 -11.83 6.45
N LEU A 35 -39.19 -10.70 5.83
CA LEU A 35 -38.71 -10.33 4.50
C LEU A 35 -37.23 -9.91 4.56
N VAL A 36 -36.33 -10.83 4.21
CA VAL A 36 -34.97 -10.47 3.76
C VAL A 36 -35.08 -10.13 2.27
N LEU A 37 -34.96 -8.85 1.94
CA LEU A 37 -34.83 -8.41 0.55
C LEU A 37 -33.36 -8.47 0.15
N ASP A 38 -33.01 -9.53 -0.58
CA ASP A 38 -31.83 -9.56 -1.44
C ASP A 38 -32.00 -8.54 -2.58
N ASP A 39 -30.92 -7.83 -2.93
CA ASP A 39 -30.83 -7.04 -4.15
C ASP A 39 -29.54 -7.39 -4.91
N GLU A 40 -29.64 -8.41 -5.76
CA GLU A 40 -28.77 -8.56 -6.93
C GLU A 40 -29.66 -8.57 -8.19
N THR A 41 -29.41 -7.69 -9.16
CA THR A 41 -29.07 -8.11 -10.54
C THR A 41 -28.77 -6.94 -11.51
N TYR A 42 -28.02 -7.29 -12.57
CA TYR A 42 -27.60 -6.54 -13.77
C TYR A 42 -26.26 -5.77 -13.68
N GLY A 43 -25.21 -6.19 -14.39
CA GLY A 43 -25.15 -7.32 -15.33
C GLY A 43 -23.75 -7.78 -15.74
N ASP A 44 -23.75 -8.92 -16.43
CA ASP A 44 -22.63 -9.85 -16.67
C ASP A 44 -21.71 -9.44 -17.86
N LEU A 45 -20.39 -9.63 -17.67
CA LEU A 45 -19.42 -9.92 -18.73
C LEU A 45 -18.29 -10.82 -18.20
N ALA A 46 -18.60 -12.12 -18.08
CA ALA A 46 -17.70 -13.28 -18.04
C ALA A 46 -16.17 -13.03 -17.98
N ALA A 47 -15.57 -13.37 -16.83
CA ALA A 47 -14.14 -13.63 -16.67
C ALA A 47 -13.93 -15.11 -16.26
N GLY A 48 -12.86 -15.73 -16.75
CA GLY A 48 -12.59 -17.16 -16.55
C GLY A 48 -12.12 -17.50 -15.13
N GLU A 49 -12.39 -18.74 -14.71
CA GLU A 49 -12.08 -19.27 -13.38
C GLU A 49 -10.58 -19.61 -13.19
N ASP A 50 -9.68 -18.62 -13.06
CA ASP A 50 -8.36 -18.83 -12.43
C ASP A 50 -7.68 -17.53 -11.90
N GLU A 51 -8.45 -16.59 -11.32
CA GLU A 51 -7.86 -15.39 -10.71
C GLU A 51 -7.73 -15.50 -9.18
N THR A 52 -6.55 -15.12 -8.66
CA THR A 52 -6.33 -14.86 -7.23
C THR A 52 -7.41 -13.92 -6.68
N PRO A 53 -7.98 -14.16 -5.48
CA PRO A 53 -9.20 -13.49 -5.04
C PRO A 53 -9.04 -11.97 -5.04
N ALA A 54 -9.62 -11.33 -6.05
CA ALA A 54 -9.55 -9.89 -6.27
C ALA A 54 -10.03 -9.18 -5.01
N VAL A 55 -9.16 -8.35 -4.43
CA VAL A 55 -9.50 -7.67 -3.18
C VAL A 55 -10.58 -6.63 -3.45
N ALA A 56 -11.78 -6.88 -2.93
CA ALA A 56 -12.89 -5.96 -3.00
C ALA A 56 -12.60 -4.70 -2.16
N TYR A 57 -12.19 -3.62 -2.83
CA TYR A 57 -12.04 -2.27 -2.28
C TYR A 57 -12.80 -1.25 -3.14
N ARG A 58 -13.20 -0.13 -2.54
CA ARG A 58 -13.88 0.98 -3.23
C ARG A 58 -13.14 2.29 -2.98
N SER A 59 -12.86 3.04 -4.06
CA SER A 59 -12.43 4.43 -3.97
C SER A 59 -13.64 5.34 -3.74
N LEU A 60 -13.58 6.09 -2.64
CA LEU A 60 -14.57 7.05 -2.15
C LEU A 60 -14.09 8.48 -2.42
N ASP A 61 -14.96 9.35 -2.90
CA ASP A 61 -14.72 10.80 -2.90
C ASP A 61 -15.27 11.48 -1.64
N ALA A 62 -15.14 12.81 -1.56
CA ALA A 62 -15.58 13.58 -0.40
C ALA A 62 -17.12 13.59 -0.22
N ALA A 63 -17.91 13.35 -1.27
CA ALA A 63 -19.36 13.19 -1.14
C ALA A 63 -19.71 11.78 -0.62
N ASP A 64 -19.10 10.73 -1.19
CA ASP A 64 -19.16 9.33 -0.71
C ASP A 64 -18.85 9.22 0.80
N VAL A 65 -17.87 9.98 1.29
CA VAL A 65 -17.46 10.00 2.70
C VAL A 65 -18.49 10.72 3.57
N ARG A 66 -18.95 11.92 3.18
CA ARG A 66 -19.97 12.68 3.93
C ARG A 66 -21.31 11.95 4.01
N GLU A 67 -21.69 11.25 2.94
CA GLU A 67 -22.87 10.38 2.91
C GLU A 67 -22.75 9.26 3.95
N ARG A 68 -21.65 8.49 3.93
CA ARG A 68 -21.40 7.42 4.91
C ARG A 68 -21.35 7.93 6.35
N GLN A 69 -20.81 9.13 6.57
CA GLN A 69 -20.79 9.79 7.86
C GLN A 69 -22.22 10.09 8.36
N ARG A 70 -23.04 10.73 7.51
CA ARG A 70 -24.46 11.01 7.78
C ARG A 70 -25.26 9.73 8.04
N ASP A 71 -25.05 8.70 7.24
CA ASP A 71 -25.78 7.43 7.36
C ASP A 71 -25.38 6.66 8.62
N ALA A 72 -24.10 6.71 9.02
CA ALA A 72 -23.64 6.16 10.30
C ALA A 72 -24.25 6.91 11.50
N VAL A 73 -24.25 8.24 11.47
CA VAL A 73 -24.91 9.09 12.48
C VAL A 73 -26.41 8.78 12.54
N ALA A 74 -27.10 8.70 11.41
CA ALA A 74 -28.54 8.40 11.35
C ALA A 74 -28.88 7.02 11.94
N ARG A 75 -28.09 5.98 11.63
CA ARG A 75 -28.28 4.65 12.24
C ARG A 75 -28.07 4.68 13.76
N VAL A 76 -27.04 5.35 14.25
CA VAL A 76 -26.77 5.46 15.69
C VAL A 76 -27.85 6.26 16.41
N THR A 77 -28.27 7.41 15.88
CA THR A 77 -29.39 8.20 16.41
C THR A 77 -30.69 7.39 16.44
N ALA A 78 -30.98 6.58 15.41
CA ALA A 78 -32.18 5.74 15.37
C ALA A 78 -32.14 4.57 16.37
N VAL A 79 -30.98 3.95 16.61
CA VAL A 79 -30.86 2.80 17.54
C VAL A 79 -30.70 3.24 18.99
N LEU A 80 -29.88 4.26 19.27
CA LEU A 80 -29.57 4.72 20.63
C LEU A 80 -30.50 5.84 21.12
N GLN A 81 -31.38 6.38 20.25
CA GLN A 81 -32.32 7.46 20.56
C GLN A 81 -31.63 8.74 21.11
N ILE A 82 -30.43 9.06 20.59
CA ILE A 82 -29.63 10.23 20.96
C ILE A 82 -29.63 11.32 19.88
N PRO A 83 -29.45 12.61 20.26
CA PRO A 83 -29.28 13.70 19.30
C PRO A 83 -28.11 13.46 18.32
N PRO A 84 -28.20 13.91 17.07
CA PRO A 84 -27.13 13.72 16.08
C PRO A 84 -25.81 14.42 16.49
N GLU A 85 -25.88 15.48 17.30
CA GLU A 85 -24.70 16.17 17.85
C GLU A 85 -23.92 15.30 18.86
N GLU A 86 -24.57 14.34 19.52
CA GLU A 86 -23.95 13.37 20.42
C GLU A 86 -23.43 12.12 19.68
N ALA A 87 -24.08 11.74 18.58
CA ALA A 87 -23.76 10.53 17.83
C ALA A 87 -22.40 10.57 17.11
N ALA A 88 -22.03 11.70 16.48
CA ALA A 88 -20.74 11.79 15.78
C ALA A 88 -19.49 11.68 16.71
N PRO A 89 -19.46 12.33 17.89
CA PRO A 89 -18.39 12.12 18.88
C PRO A 89 -18.28 10.69 19.39
N LEU A 90 -19.42 10.03 19.65
CA LEU A 90 -19.46 8.63 20.06
C LEU A 90 -18.91 7.70 18.97
N LEU A 91 -19.27 7.96 17.71
CA LEU A 91 -18.73 7.24 16.56
C LEU A 91 -17.20 7.42 16.44
N ARG A 92 -16.65 8.63 16.59
CA ARG A 92 -15.18 8.82 16.60
C ARG A 92 -14.50 8.03 17.72
N ALA A 93 -15.04 8.08 18.94
CA ALA A 93 -14.51 7.35 20.09
C ALA A 93 -14.51 5.81 19.90
N HIS A 94 -15.32 5.29 18.97
CA HIS A 94 -15.42 3.89 18.58
C HIS A 94 -14.97 3.64 17.12
N GLN A 95 -14.10 4.49 16.56
CA GLN A 95 -13.47 4.33 15.23
C GLN A 95 -14.45 4.16 14.06
N TRP A 96 -15.60 4.83 14.14
CA TRP A 96 -16.73 4.76 13.21
C TRP A 96 -17.36 3.35 13.05
N ASN A 97 -17.09 2.44 13.98
CA ASN A 97 -17.73 1.13 14.00
C ASN A 97 -19.07 1.19 14.77
N VAL A 98 -20.17 1.26 14.02
CA VAL A 98 -21.54 1.33 14.54
C VAL A 98 -21.87 0.14 15.47
N ASN A 99 -21.49 -1.08 15.09
CA ASN A 99 -21.82 -2.27 15.87
C ASN A 99 -21.08 -2.26 17.22
N HIS A 100 -19.77 -2.00 17.19
CA HIS A 100 -18.96 -1.91 18.41
C HIS A 100 -19.39 -0.75 19.33
N LEU A 101 -19.89 0.35 18.78
CA LEU A 101 -20.52 1.41 19.58
C LEU A 101 -21.80 0.92 20.25
N ASN A 102 -22.71 0.29 19.50
CA ASN A 102 -23.96 -0.24 20.03
C ASN A 102 -23.70 -1.27 21.16
N ASP A 103 -22.83 -2.25 20.92
CA ASP A 103 -22.44 -3.27 21.90
C ASP A 103 -21.88 -2.64 23.19
N SER A 104 -21.04 -1.62 23.05
CA SER A 104 -20.46 -0.89 24.19
C SER A 104 -21.50 -0.05 24.93
N TRP A 105 -22.41 0.60 24.21
CA TRP A 105 -23.46 1.44 24.78
C TRP A 105 -24.47 0.63 25.60
N PHE A 106 -24.92 -0.52 25.07
CA PHE A 106 -25.83 -1.40 25.80
C PHE A 106 -25.16 -2.11 26.99
N ALA A 107 -23.83 -2.16 27.05
CA ALA A 107 -23.08 -2.66 28.19
C ALA A 107 -22.86 -1.61 29.30
N ASP A 108 -22.45 -0.38 28.95
CA ASP A 108 -22.23 0.73 29.88
C ASP A 108 -22.42 2.10 29.21
N GLU A 109 -23.67 2.55 29.12
CA GLU A 109 -24.02 3.88 28.62
C GLU A 109 -23.28 5.00 29.38
N ALA A 110 -23.22 4.91 30.71
CA ALA A 110 -22.68 5.98 31.54
C ALA A 110 -21.16 6.16 31.34
N GLY A 111 -20.41 5.06 31.28
CA GLY A 111 -18.99 5.07 30.97
C GLY A 111 -18.70 5.52 29.54
N VAL A 112 -19.51 5.12 28.57
CA VAL A 112 -19.39 5.56 27.16
C VAL A 112 -19.64 7.07 27.02
N ARG A 113 -20.71 7.62 27.62
CA ARG A 113 -21.00 9.07 27.63
C ARG A 113 -19.89 9.85 28.33
N ALA A 114 -19.45 9.41 29.52
CA ALA A 114 -18.37 10.05 30.27
C ALA A 114 -17.05 10.09 29.50
N LYS A 115 -16.68 8.99 28.81
CA LYS A 115 -15.47 8.90 27.97
C LYS A 115 -15.53 9.85 26.77
N ALA A 116 -16.71 10.01 26.16
CA ALA A 116 -16.94 10.98 25.08
C ALA A 116 -16.97 12.44 25.57
N GLY A 117 -17.04 12.67 26.89
CA GLY A 117 -17.22 14.01 27.47
C GLY A 117 -18.65 14.54 27.32
N LEU A 118 -19.64 13.65 27.16
CA LEU A 118 -21.05 14.00 27.10
C LEU A 118 -21.65 14.00 28.50
N GLU A 119 -22.57 14.91 28.74
CA GLU A 119 -23.29 14.99 30.01
C GLU A 119 -24.37 13.88 30.07
N PRO A 120 -24.73 13.38 31.27
CA PRO A 120 -25.84 12.46 31.40
C PRO A 120 -27.13 13.12 30.89
N PRO A 121 -28.09 12.35 30.36
CA PRO A 121 -29.33 12.92 29.85
C PRO A 121 -30.07 13.63 31.00
N PRO A 122 -30.73 14.78 30.74
CA PRO A 122 -31.54 15.44 31.75
C PRO A 122 -32.65 14.47 32.18
N SER A 123 -32.56 13.94 33.41
CA SER A 123 -33.58 13.01 33.86
C SER A 123 -34.85 13.78 34.19
N ASP A 124 -35.99 13.32 33.65
CA ASP A 124 -37.31 13.94 33.83
C ASP A 124 -37.80 13.95 35.30
N TYR A 125 -37.00 13.41 36.22
CA TYR A 125 -37.23 13.37 37.67
C TYR A 125 -36.19 14.13 38.51
N ALA A 126 -35.17 14.78 37.91
CA ALA A 126 -34.18 15.59 38.64
C ALA A 126 -34.59 17.06 38.85
N ALA A 127 -35.88 17.39 38.74
CA ALA A 127 -36.40 18.54 39.46
C ALA A 127 -36.32 18.24 40.97
N SER A 128 -35.50 19.01 41.70
CA SER A 128 -35.30 18.96 43.16
C SER A 128 -34.34 17.91 43.76
N THR A 129 -33.07 17.87 43.35
CA THR A 129 -31.94 17.67 44.30
C THR A 129 -30.63 18.32 43.80
N SER A 130 -30.58 19.66 43.77
CA SER A 130 -29.34 20.41 43.55
C SER A 130 -28.47 20.42 44.82
N THR A 131 -27.79 19.30 45.11
CA THR A 131 -26.94 19.17 46.31
C THR A 131 -25.45 19.22 45.98
N SER A 132 -24.91 20.45 46.04
CA SER A 132 -23.51 20.80 46.32
C SER A 132 -22.36 20.26 45.42
N ARG A 133 -21.73 21.18 44.69
CA ARG A 133 -20.27 21.47 44.66
C ARG A 133 -20.07 22.73 43.77
N GLY A 134 -19.69 23.91 44.28
CA GLY A 134 -19.36 24.31 45.65
C GLY A 134 -19.80 25.75 46.00
N SER A 135 -19.34 26.25 47.14
CA SER A 135 -19.74 27.53 47.80
C SER A 135 -18.57 28.01 48.68
N PRO A 136 -18.53 29.24 49.27
CA PRO A 136 -19.51 30.35 49.26
C PRO A 136 -18.86 31.73 48.96
N LEU A 137 -19.51 32.83 49.42
CA LEU A 137 -19.09 34.25 49.44
C LEU A 137 -19.36 35.03 48.13
N VAL A 138 -20.01 36.21 48.09
CA VAL A 138 -20.59 37.07 49.14
C VAL A 138 -21.96 37.57 48.68
N GLY A 139 -22.94 37.62 49.60
CA GLY A 139 -24.19 38.36 49.35
C GLY A 139 -23.93 39.86 49.33
N SER A 140 -23.89 40.46 48.15
CA SER A 140 -24.08 41.90 47.95
C SER A 140 -25.15 42.09 46.90
N GLU A 141 -26.27 42.70 47.30
CA GLU A 141 -27.33 43.13 46.40
C GLU A 141 -26.82 44.29 45.54
N SER A 142 -26.14 43.98 44.44
CA SER A 142 -25.70 44.97 43.45
C SER A 142 -26.65 44.95 42.27
N LEU A 143 -27.35 46.07 42.08
CA LEU A 143 -28.36 46.32 41.03
C LEU A 143 -27.78 46.46 39.60
N GLU A 144 -26.70 45.74 39.32
CA GLU A 144 -26.10 45.59 37.99
C GLU A 144 -25.82 44.10 37.75
N GLY A 145 -26.68 43.43 36.97
CA GLY A 145 -26.65 41.98 36.72
C GLY A 145 -25.48 41.49 35.86
N LYS A 146 -24.24 41.77 36.30
CA LYS A 146 -22.99 41.38 35.66
C LYS A 146 -22.46 40.08 36.29
N GLN A 147 -21.94 39.19 35.45
CA GLN A 147 -21.26 37.94 35.79
C GLN A 147 -19.84 37.99 35.24
N THR A 148 -18.89 37.31 35.87
CA THR A 148 -17.47 37.37 35.48
C THR A 148 -17.06 36.19 34.60
N CYS A 149 -16.34 36.48 33.51
CA CYS A 149 -15.77 35.44 32.66
C CYS A 149 -14.61 34.73 33.38
N GLN A 150 -14.60 33.40 33.40
CA GLN A 150 -13.59 32.60 34.12
C GLN A 150 -12.20 32.54 33.46
N VAL A 151 -11.94 33.28 32.37
CA VAL A 151 -10.65 33.33 31.65
C VAL A 151 -10.04 34.73 31.67
N CYS A 152 -10.77 35.77 31.25
CA CYS A 152 -10.29 37.15 31.28
C CYS A 152 -10.61 37.90 32.58
N PHE A 153 -11.47 37.34 33.45
CA PHE A 153 -11.95 37.94 34.70
C PHE A 153 -12.71 39.27 34.56
N GLU A 154 -13.06 39.67 33.33
CA GLU A 154 -13.91 40.83 33.05
C GLU A 154 -15.40 40.55 33.33
N GLY A 155 -16.17 41.61 33.59
CA GLY A 155 -17.60 41.54 33.93
C GLY A 155 -18.52 41.80 32.74
N PHE A 156 -19.37 40.83 32.42
CA PHE A 156 -20.31 40.83 31.29
C PHE A 156 -21.76 40.69 31.77
N THR A 157 -22.76 41.05 30.94
CA THR A 157 -24.14 40.67 31.24
C THR A 157 -24.33 39.17 31.11
N ARG A 158 -25.29 38.58 31.83
CA ARG A 158 -25.59 37.13 31.76
C ARG A 158 -25.94 36.63 30.35
N THR A 159 -26.38 37.51 29.44
CA THR A 159 -26.67 37.21 28.03
C THR A 159 -25.46 37.23 27.12
N ALA A 160 -24.32 37.77 27.58
CA ALA A 160 -23.06 37.87 26.83
C ALA A 160 -22.02 36.82 27.25
N LEU A 161 -22.40 35.93 28.18
CA LEU A 161 -21.63 34.75 28.54
C LEU A 161 -22.33 33.49 28.00
N THR A 162 -21.52 32.52 27.59
CA THR A 162 -21.98 31.23 27.06
C THR A 162 -21.20 30.09 27.71
N ASN A 163 -21.86 28.94 27.88
CA ASN A 163 -21.28 27.71 28.42
C ASN A 163 -21.70 26.51 27.57
N CYS A 164 -20.93 25.42 27.64
CA CYS A 164 -21.13 24.21 26.85
C CYS A 164 -21.89 23.11 27.65
N GLY A 165 -22.93 23.47 28.40
CA GLY A 165 -23.69 22.56 29.29
C GLY A 165 -23.17 22.55 30.73
N CYS A 166 -21.86 22.47 30.89
CA CYS A 166 -21.18 22.30 32.19
C CYS A 166 -21.28 23.47 33.20
N GLY A 167 -22.05 24.52 32.91
CA GLY A 167 -22.22 25.69 33.78
C GLY A 167 -20.99 26.62 33.91
N HIS A 168 -19.90 26.37 33.19
CA HIS A 168 -18.73 27.26 33.17
C HIS A 168 -18.91 28.36 32.10
N ASP A 169 -19.16 29.58 32.56
CA ASP A 169 -19.48 30.74 31.72
C ASP A 169 -18.22 31.51 31.25
N PHE A 170 -18.12 31.73 29.93
CA PHE A 170 -17.07 32.54 29.31
C PHE A 170 -17.63 33.53 28.28
N CYS A 171 -16.91 34.63 28.04
CA CYS A 171 -17.31 35.60 27.03
C CYS A 171 -16.94 35.13 25.61
N GLU A 172 -17.65 35.69 24.62
CA GLU A 172 -17.46 35.42 23.19
C GLU A 172 -15.99 35.50 22.74
N GLN A 173 -15.22 36.48 23.25
CA GLN A 173 -13.82 36.67 22.87
C GLN A 173 -12.91 35.54 23.38
N CYS A 174 -13.08 35.11 24.64
CA CYS A 174 -12.31 34.00 25.20
C CYS A 174 -12.65 32.67 24.51
N TRP A 175 -13.92 32.43 24.19
CA TRP A 175 -14.31 31.27 23.38
C TRP A 175 -13.70 31.32 21.98
N SER A 176 -13.79 32.46 21.29
CA SER A 176 -13.27 32.61 19.92
C SER A 176 -11.76 32.36 19.88
N GLY A 177 -10.99 33.01 20.76
CA GLY A 177 -9.53 32.80 20.83
C GLY A 177 -9.13 31.38 21.21
N TYR A 178 -9.87 30.73 22.13
CA TYR A 178 -9.63 29.33 22.49
C TYR A 178 -9.90 28.37 21.32
N LEU A 179 -11.02 28.53 20.61
CA LEU A 179 -11.38 27.65 19.49
C LEU A 179 -10.53 27.93 18.25
N GLU A 180 -10.12 29.17 17.98
CA GLU A 180 -9.16 29.46 16.90
C GLU A 180 -7.81 28.79 17.15
N ALA A 181 -7.24 28.95 18.35
CA ALA A 181 -6.01 28.26 18.73
C ALA A 181 -6.15 26.73 18.62
N LYS A 182 -7.29 26.16 19.05
CA LYS A 182 -7.54 24.71 18.93
C LYS A 182 -7.65 24.24 17.48
N VAL A 183 -8.29 25.00 16.60
CA VAL A 183 -8.40 24.68 15.17
C VAL A 183 -7.04 24.79 14.47
N ASP A 184 -6.18 25.71 14.91
CA ASP A 184 -4.81 25.85 14.39
C ASP A 184 -3.85 24.77 14.96
N ASP A 185 -4.08 24.27 16.18
CA ASP A 185 -3.41 23.06 16.72
C ASP A 185 -3.68 21.80 15.88
N GLY A 186 -4.78 21.75 15.11
CA GLY A 186 -5.11 20.70 14.15
C GLY A 186 -6.36 19.87 14.47
N PRO A 187 -6.45 18.60 14.02
CA PRO A 187 -7.67 17.78 14.12
C PRO A 187 -8.19 17.54 15.55
N SER A 188 -7.35 17.73 16.57
CA SER A 188 -7.73 17.60 17.98
C SER A 188 -8.79 18.62 18.43
N CYS A 189 -9.04 19.68 17.66
CA CYS A 189 -10.18 20.59 17.87
C CYS A 189 -11.54 19.87 17.93
N LEU A 190 -11.71 18.75 17.22
CA LEU A 190 -12.95 17.98 17.24
C LEU A 190 -13.27 17.42 18.63
N ASP A 191 -12.25 17.22 19.46
CA ASP A 191 -12.37 16.73 20.82
C ASP A 191 -12.04 17.81 21.87
N ALA A 192 -12.16 19.09 21.48
CA ALA A 192 -12.06 20.22 22.39
C ALA A 192 -12.98 20.04 23.62
N ARG A 193 -12.43 20.36 24.79
CA ARG A 193 -13.13 20.34 26.08
C ARG A 193 -13.35 21.77 26.57
N CYS A 194 -14.19 21.92 27.59
CA CYS A 194 -14.38 23.20 28.26
C CYS A 194 -13.03 23.84 28.65
N PRO A 195 -12.83 25.17 28.46
CA PRO A 195 -11.61 25.86 28.88
C PRO A 195 -11.32 25.83 30.39
N HIS A 196 -12.28 25.43 31.23
CA HIS A 196 -12.09 25.33 32.68
C HIS A 196 -11.21 24.13 33.05
N ALA A 197 -10.20 24.35 33.90
CA ALA A 197 -9.28 23.32 34.33
C ALA A 197 -10.02 22.16 35.04
N GLY A 198 -9.80 20.93 34.57
CA GLY A 198 -10.44 19.73 35.13
C GLY A 198 -11.87 19.47 34.65
N CYS A 199 -12.46 20.31 33.80
CA CYS A 199 -13.75 20.04 33.18
C CYS A 199 -13.58 19.12 31.96
N ALA A 200 -14.25 17.96 31.97
CA ALA A 200 -14.17 16.96 30.89
C ALA A 200 -15.27 17.11 29.83
N THR A 201 -16.24 18.02 30.02
CA THR A 201 -17.36 18.25 29.09
C THR A 201 -16.83 18.71 27.73
N ARG A 202 -17.30 18.05 26.68
CA ARG A 202 -16.93 18.31 25.29
C ARG A 202 -17.64 19.56 24.74
N VAL A 203 -16.95 20.35 23.93
CA VAL A 203 -17.54 21.49 23.23
C VAL A 203 -18.46 21.01 22.08
N PRO A 204 -19.74 21.40 22.04
CA PRO A 204 -20.65 21.08 20.93
C PRO A 204 -20.21 21.66 19.58
N GLU A 205 -20.58 21.01 18.47
CA GLU A 205 -20.23 21.50 17.12
C GLU A 205 -20.92 22.84 16.77
N SER A 206 -22.02 23.16 17.45
CA SER A 206 -22.68 24.47 17.39
C SER A 206 -21.75 25.63 17.78
N PHE A 207 -20.78 25.44 18.69
CA PHE A 207 -19.81 26.49 19.07
C PHE A 207 -18.80 26.82 17.95
N PHE A 208 -18.57 25.88 17.04
CA PHE A 208 -17.66 26.05 15.89
C PHE A 208 -18.37 26.60 14.64
N THR A 209 -19.70 26.52 14.60
CA THR A 209 -20.50 26.82 13.40
C THR A 209 -21.41 28.04 13.57
N ASN A 210 -21.93 28.29 14.77
CA ASN A 210 -22.89 29.34 15.06
C ASN A 210 -22.22 30.63 15.57
N GLU A 211 -22.41 31.72 14.82
CA GLU A 211 -21.85 33.05 15.09
C GLU A 211 -22.43 33.72 16.36
N THR A 212 -23.49 33.18 16.97
CA THR A 212 -24.03 33.69 18.25
C THR A 212 -23.21 33.30 19.47
N HIS A 213 -22.34 32.29 19.37
CA HIS A 213 -21.49 31.84 20.49
C HIS A 213 -20.04 32.27 20.34
N THR A 214 -19.52 32.31 19.11
CA THR A 214 -18.13 32.66 18.80
C THR A 214 -18.02 33.43 17.49
N LYS A 215 -16.99 34.28 17.36
CA LYS A 215 -16.60 34.95 16.11
C LYS A 215 -15.36 34.28 15.50
N LEU A 216 -15.49 32.99 15.18
CA LEU A 216 -14.48 32.25 14.43
C LEU A 216 -14.32 32.79 13.01
N SER A 217 -13.07 33.02 12.57
CA SER A 217 -12.77 33.38 11.19
C SER A 217 -13.35 32.36 10.20
N ALA A 218 -13.73 32.81 8.99
CA ALA A 218 -14.24 31.92 7.95
C ALA A 218 -13.23 30.82 7.56
N ALA A 219 -11.93 31.12 7.65
CA ALA A 219 -10.87 30.14 7.44
C ALA A 219 -10.85 29.08 8.56
N SER A 220 -10.97 29.48 9.82
CA SER A 220 -11.04 28.56 10.97
C SER A 220 -12.28 27.67 10.89
N ARG A 221 -13.44 28.21 10.52
CA ARG A 221 -14.66 27.41 10.30
C ARG A 221 -14.49 26.40 9.16
N ALA A 222 -13.87 26.80 8.04
CA ALA A 222 -13.57 25.89 6.93
C ALA A 222 -12.56 24.79 7.32
N LYS A 223 -11.53 25.11 8.13
CA LYS A 223 -10.60 24.12 8.72
C LYS A 223 -11.34 23.13 9.62
N HIS A 224 -12.14 23.60 10.57
CA HIS A 224 -12.92 22.75 11.47
C HIS A 224 -13.86 21.83 10.69
N ALA A 225 -14.64 22.37 9.75
CA ALA A 225 -15.51 21.58 8.89
C ALA A 225 -14.72 20.52 8.10
N ARG A 226 -13.53 20.87 7.59
CA ARG A 226 -12.63 19.92 6.91
C ARG A 226 -12.16 18.81 7.83
N PHE A 227 -11.78 19.08 9.07
CA PHE A 227 -11.44 18.04 10.03
C PHE A 227 -12.67 17.17 10.38
N SER A 228 -13.84 17.79 10.58
CA SER A 228 -15.07 17.10 10.98
C SER A 228 -15.48 16.01 9.98
N TRP A 229 -15.49 16.28 8.67
CA TRP A 229 -15.79 15.24 7.66
C TRP A 229 -14.64 14.27 7.39
N ARG A 230 -13.39 14.70 7.57
CA ARG A 230 -12.20 13.83 7.39
C ARG A 230 -12.02 12.80 8.50
N SER A 231 -12.53 13.08 9.72
CA SER A 231 -12.48 12.15 10.86
C SER A 231 -13.05 10.75 10.55
N PHE A 232 -14.04 10.65 9.65
CA PHE A 232 -14.57 9.35 9.18
C PHE A 232 -13.48 8.42 8.59
N VAL A 233 -12.43 8.99 8.01
CA VAL A 233 -11.29 8.25 7.45
C VAL A 233 -10.11 8.25 8.42
N ASP A 234 -9.83 9.38 9.06
CA ASP A 234 -8.68 9.51 9.98
C ASP A 234 -8.78 8.56 11.20
N ASP A 235 -9.99 8.37 11.74
CA ASP A 235 -10.23 7.50 12.91
C ASP A 235 -10.53 6.03 12.53
N ASN A 236 -10.83 5.73 11.26
CA ASN A 236 -11.39 4.45 10.85
C ASN A 236 -10.32 3.51 10.26
N PRO A 237 -9.96 2.40 10.94
CA PRO A 237 -8.89 1.52 10.49
C PRO A 237 -9.18 0.74 9.19
N ARG A 238 -10.43 0.78 8.68
CA ARG A 238 -10.87 0.14 7.43
C ARG A 238 -10.95 1.10 6.23
N VAL A 239 -10.64 2.39 6.43
CA VAL A 239 -10.65 3.41 5.38
C VAL A 239 -9.34 4.21 5.48
N LYS A 240 -8.64 4.46 4.35
CA LYS A 240 -7.39 5.26 4.35
C LYS A 240 -7.40 6.27 3.23
N TRP A 241 -6.74 7.41 3.43
CA TRP A 241 -6.56 8.41 2.38
C TRP A 241 -5.68 7.90 1.24
N CYS A 242 -5.92 8.42 0.04
CA CYS A 242 -5.01 8.27 -1.08
C CYS A 242 -3.70 9.02 -0.79
N VAL A 243 -2.57 8.41 -1.14
CA VAL A 243 -1.22 8.96 -0.93
C VAL A 243 -0.83 10.05 -1.94
N ALA A 244 -1.61 10.24 -3.00
CA ALA A 244 -1.28 11.20 -4.05
C ALA A 244 -1.41 12.66 -3.58
N PRO A 245 -0.41 13.52 -3.83
CA PRO A 245 -0.48 14.94 -3.50
C PRO A 245 -1.74 15.60 -4.07
N GLY A 246 -2.49 16.29 -3.21
CA GLY A 246 -3.74 16.98 -3.58
C GLY A 246 -4.96 16.08 -3.79
N CYS A 247 -4.86 14.76 -3.64
CA CYS A 247 -6.01 13.86 -3.78
C CYS A 247 -6.78 13.73 -2.44
N GLU A 248 -8.01 14.21 -2.38
CA GLU A 248 -8.90 14.06 -1.22
C GLU A 248 -9.84 12.83 -1.33
N ARG A 249 -9.43 11.80 -2.07
CA ARG A 249 -10.14 10.51 -2.12
C ARG A 249 -9.63 9.56 -1.04
N ALA A 250 -10.51 8.68 -0.58
CA ALA A 250 -10.18 7.61 0.35
C ALA A 250 -10.42 6.24 -0.31
N ILE A 251 -9.79 5.20 0.22
CA ILE A 251 -10.00 3.79 -0.15
C ILE A 251 -10.62 3.08 1.04
N SER A 252 -11.74 2.37 0.82
CA SER A 252 -12.41 1.53 1.81
C SER A 252 -12.32 0.07 1.40
N VAL A 253 -11.93 -0.80 2.33
CA VAL A 253 -11.77 -2.25 2.07
C VAL A 253 -12.97 -3.03 2.60
N LEU A 254 -13.68 -3.70 1.68
CA LEU A 254 -14.94 -4.37 1.95
C LEU A 254 -14.75 -5.75 2.61
N SER A 255 -13.66 -6.45 2.29
CA SER A 255 -13.39 -7.79 2.81
C SER A 255 -12.98 -7.79 4.29
N SER A 256 -13.76 -8.45 5.16
CA SER A 256 -13.44 -8.63 6.59
C SER A 256 -12.12 -9.36 6.84
N ARG A 257 -11.64 -10.16 5.87
CA ARG A 257 -10.34 -10.86 5.94
C ARG A 257 -9.13 -9.93 5.85
N ILE A 258 -9.33 -8.67 5.46
CA ILE A 258 -8.27 -7.70 5.23
C ILE A 258 -8.31 -6.70 6.37
N GLY A 259 -7.24 -6.72 7.16
CA GLY A 259 -7.03 -5.85 8.31
C GLY A 259 -6.26 -4.58 7.93
N PRO A 260 -5.99 -3.70 8.92
CA PRO A 260 -5.29 -2.44 8.69
C PRO A 260 -3.82 -2.63 8.28
N THR A 261 -3.27 -3.81 8.55
CA THR A 261 -1.88 -4.23 8.34
C THR A 261 -1.71 -5.25 7.20
N SER A 262 -2.80 -5.65 6.53
CA SER A 262 -2.73 -6.59 5.41
C SER A 262 -2.02 -5.94 4.21
N ALA A 263 -0.90 -6.52 3.79
CA ALA A 263 -0.11 -6.04 2.65
C ALA A 263 -0.83 -6.37 1.34
N VAL A 264 -1.65 -5.43 0.87
CA VAL A 264 -2.42 -5.49 -0.37
C VAL A 264 -2.20 -4.19 -1.13
N ASP A 265 -1.91 -4.26 -2.42
CA ASP A 265 -1.81 -3.07 -3.26
C ASP A 265 -3.21 -2.63 -3.75
N VAL A 266 -3.51 -1.33 -3.62
CA VAL A 266 -4.81 -0.74 -3.94
C VAL A 266 -4.68 0.47 -4.87
N ALA A 267 -5.58 0.60 -5.84
CA ALA A 267 -5.60 1.69 -6.81
C ALA A 267 -6.67 2.74 -6.46
N CYS A 268 -6.31 4.01 -6.53
CA CYS A 268 -7.25 5.12 -6.45
C CYS A 268 -7.72 5.55 -7.84
N LYS A 269 -8.96 6.05 -7.95
CA LYS A 269 -9.50 6.63 -9.19
C LYS A 269 -8.72 7.86 -9.72
N CYS A 270 -7.73 8.37 -8.97
CA CYS A 270 -6.78 9.38 -9.47
C CYS A 270 -5.52 8.78 -10.13
N GLY A 271 -5.43 7.46 -10.32
CA GLY A 271 -4.28 6.77 -10.92
C GLY A 271 -3.18 6.37 -9.92
N ALA A 272 -3.27 6.78 -8.66
CA ALA A 272 -2.29 6.39 -7.63
C ALA A 272 -2.46 4.93 -7.20
N PHE A 273 -1.35 4.18 -7.16
CA PHE A 273 -1.31 2.76 -6.82
C PHE A 273 -0.32 2.53 -5.68
N PHE A 274 -0.82 2.11 -4.51
CA PHE A 274 -0.06 2.11 -3.26
C PHE A 274 -0.43 0.92 -2.37
N CYS A 275 0.46 0.51 -1.48
CA CYS A 275 0.20 -0.57 -0.53
C CYS A 275 -0.69 -0.09 0.63
N TRP A 276 -1.79 -0.80 0.86
CA TRP A 276 -2.74 -0.54 1.95
C TRP A 276 -2.08 -0.53 3.33
N ALA A 277 -1.14 -1.43 3.59
CA ALA A 277 -0.55 -1.58 4.93
C ALA A 277 0.42 -0.46 5.29
N CYS A 278 1.35 -0.13 4.39
CA CYS A 278 2.46 0.80 4.67
C CYS A 278 2.31 2.19 4.04
N ALA A 279 1.35 2.39 3.12
CA ALA A 279 1.15 3.62 2.36
C ALA A 279 2.33 4.04 1.46
N GLU A 280 3.26 3.13 1.17
CA GLU A 280 4.30 3.32 0.15
C GLU A 280 3.76 2.93 -1.25
N ASP A 281 4.51 3.29 -2.30
CA ASP A 281 4.34 2.77 -3.67
C ASP A 281 3.99 1.27 -3.68
N ALA A 282 3.01 0.87 -4.50
CA ALA A 282 2.57 -0.53 -4.60
C ALA A 282 3.74 -1.48 -4.89
N HIS A 283 3.87 -2.55 -4.11
CA HIS A 283 5.13 -3.27 -3.97
C HIS A 283 5.05 -4.81 -3.95
N ARG A 284 3.89 -5.42 -4.27
CA ARG A 284 3.81 -6.85 -4.62
C ARG A 284 4.84 -7.18 -5.71
N PRO A 285 5.68 -8.23 -5.59
CA PRO A 285 5.59 -9.37 -4.66
C PRO A 285 6.34 -9.22 -3.32
N VAL A 286 6.89 -8.04 -3.01
CA VAL A 286 7.80 -7.84 -1.88
C VAL A 286 7.04 -7.44 -0.61
N ASP A 287 7.53 -7.86 0.55
CA ASP A 287 6.91 -7.53 1.84
C ASP A 287 7.21 -6.09 2.31
N CYS A 288 6.31 -5.52 3.12
CA CYS A 288 6.44 -4.15 3.63
C CYS A 288 7.72 -3.91 4.48
N ALA A 289 8.26 -4.93 5.15
CA ALA A 289 9.45 -4.77 6.00
C ALA A 289 10.73 -4.70 5.16
N THR A 290 10.82 -5.48 4.09
CA THR A 290 11.91 -5.38 3.09
C THR A 290 11.86 -4.04 2.34
N VAL A 291 10.67 -3.58 1.94
CA VAL A 291 10.48 -2.24 1.36
C VAL A 291 10.93 -1.15 2.32
N ARG A 292 10.48 -1.18 3.58
CA ARG A 292 10.90 -0.19 4.60
C ARG A 292 12.41 -0.19 4.81
N ARG A 293 13.06 -1.36 4.90
CA ARG A 293 14.52 -1.46 5.01
C ARG A 293 15.23 -0.79 3.83
N TRP A 294 14.76 -1.06 2.61
CA TRP A 294 15.31 -0.48 1.38
C TRP A 294 15.16 1.04 1.33
N LEU A 295 13.97 1.57 1.65
CA LEU A 295 13.72 3.02 1.64
C LEU A 295 14.54 3.75 2.71
N VAL A 296 14.63 3.21 3.93
CA VAL A 296 15.48 3.77 5.01
C VAL A 296 16.94 3.78 4.58
N LYS A 297 17.43 2.67 4.01
CA LYS A 297 18.80 2.57 3.48
C LYS A 297 19.07 3.63 2.40
N ASN A 298 18.17 3.75 1.43
CA ASN A 298 18.29 4.75 0.37
C ASN A 298 18.30 6.18 0.94
N SER A 299 17.47 6.49 1.95
CA SER A 299 17.44 7.82 2.56
C SER A 299 18.73 8.20 3.31
N ALA A 300 19.42 7.22 3.90
CA ALA A 300 20.70 7.44 4.58
C ALA A 300 21.90 7.50 3.61
N GLU A 301 21.78 6.87 2.44
CA GLU A 301 22.91 6.61 1.54
C GLU A 301 22.89 7.49 0.27
N SER A 302 21.73 7.97 -0.20
CA SER A 302 21.61 8.70 -1.48
C SER A 302 22.40 10.01 -1.55
N GLU A 303 22.43 10.80 -0.46
CA GLU A 303 23.04 12.14 -0.45
C GLU A 303 24.57 12.12 -0.25
N ASN A 304 25.10 11.20 0.57
CA ASN A 304 26.53 11.13 0.84
C ASN A 304 27.30 10.18 -0.09
N MET A 305 26.68 9.11 -0.57
CA MET A 305 27.43 8.02 -1.21
C MET A 305 27.80 8.35 -2.67
N THR A 306 26.85 8.87 -3.44
CA THR A 306 26.99 9.11 -4.89
C THR A 306 28.10 10.12 -5.22
N TRP A 307 28.21 11.20 -4.44
CA TRP A 307 29.19 12.27 -4.70
C TRP A 307 30.62 11.85 -4.29
N ILE A 308 30.79 11.28 -3.10
CA ILE A 308 32.10 10.93 -2.52
C ILE A 308 32.81 9.87 -3.37
N LEU A 309 32.06 8.90 -3.90
CA LEU A 309 32.63 7.76 -4.62
C LEU A 309 32.99 8.04 -6.07
N ALA A 310 32.21 8.88 -6.74
CA ALA A 310 32.51 9.29 -8.12
C ALA A 310 33.78 10.16 -8.21
N HIS A 311 34.14 10.89 -7.14
CA HIS A 311 35.13 11.98 -7.22
C HIS A 311 36.36 11.86 -6.29
N THR A 312 36.39 10.99 -5.27
CA THR A 312 37.47 11.01 -4.25
C THR A 312 38.22 9.67 -4.02
N LYS A 313 39.49 9.76 -3.58
CA LYS A 313 40.31 8.64 -3.04
C LYS A 313 41.10 9.08 -1.81
N PRO A 314 41.36 8.21 -0.82
CA PRO A 314 42.12 8.57 0.38
C PRO A 314 43.63 8.67 0.15
N CYS A 315 44.27 9.59 0.87
CA CYS A 315 45.74 9.75 0.87
C CYS A 315 46.45 8.52 1.47
N PRO A 316 47.50 7.97 0.85
CA PRO A 316 48.23 6.80 1.37
C PRO A 316 49.06 7.08 2.64
N LYS A 317 49.31 8.35 3.00
CA LYS A 317 50.11 8.72 4.19
C LYS A 317 49.26 9.13 5.40
N CYS A 318 48.04 9.61 5.19
CA CYS A 318 47.18 10.13 6.28
C CYS A 318 45.68 9.85 6.11
N SER A 319 45.30 8.97 5.17
CA SER A 319 43.94 8.45 4.93
C SER A 319 42.82 9.45 4.64
N ARG A 320 43.09 10.76 4.65
CA ARG A 320 42.11 11.80 4.32
C ARG A 320 41.66 11.72 2.85
N PRO A 321 40.35 11.80 2.54
CA PRO A 321 39.87 11.81 1.16
C PRO A 321 40.39 13.01 0.38
N ILE A 322 40.75 12.78 -0.88
CA ILE A 322 41.28 13.74 -1.85
C ILE A 322 40.46 13.59 -3.13
N GLU A 323 39.92 14.71 -3.60
CA GLU A 323 39.22 14.80 -4.88
C GLU A 323 40.22 14.76 -6.06
N LYS A 324 39.82 14.14 -7.18
CA LYS A 324 40.68 14.03 -8.36
C LYS A 324 40.77 15.37 -9.08
N SER A 325 41.96 16.01 -9.13
CA SER A 325 42.16 17.13 -10.06
C SER A 325 42.20 16.63 -11.51
N THR A 326 41.50 17.35 -12.39
CA THR A 326 41.20 16.89 -13.75
C THR A 326 42.48 16.78 -14.60
N GLY A 327 42.71 15.60 -15.20
CA GLY A 327 43.75 15.38 -16.20
C GLY A 327 45.11 14.85 -15.71
N CYS A 328 45.42 14.88 -14.41
CA CYS A 328 46.73 14.43 -13.89
C CYS A 328 46.63 13.19 -13.00
N MET A 329 47.58 12.24 -13.11
CA MET A 329 47.69 11.09 -12.20
C MET A 329 48.59 11.36 -10.99
N HIS A 330 49.31 12.49 -10.96
CA HIS A 330 50.09 12.94 -9.82
C HIS A 330 49.19 13.73 -8.86
N MET A 331 49.12 13.30 -7.60
CA MET A 331 48.25 13.88 -6.57
C MET A 331 49.07 14.28 -5.34
N THR A 332 48.94 15.52 -4.89
CA THR A 332 49.61 16.03 -3.68
C THR A 332 48.59 16.22 -2.57
N CYS A 333 48.77 15.56 -1.42
CA CYS A 333 47.87 15.74 -0.28
C CYS A 333 47.97 17.16 0.29
N SER A 334 46.83 17.86 0.38
CA SER A 334 46.78 19.24 0.89
C SER A 334 47.29 19.38 2.34
N GLN A 335 47.15 18.33 3.16
CA GLN A 335 47.47 18.34 4.60
C GLN A 335 48.88 17.84 4.90
N CYS A 336 49.22 16.60 4.50
CA CYS A 336 50.53 16.01 4.82
C CYS A 336 51.61 16.25 3.72
N LYS A 337 51.25 16.99 2.67
CA LYS A 337 52.07 17.33 1.49
C LYS A 337 52.70 16.13 0.78
N HIS A 338 52.18 14.92 1.01
CA HIS A 338 52.69 13.72 0.36
C HIS A 338 52.19 13.61 -1.07
N GLU A 339 53.13 13.34 -1.97
CA GLU A 339 52.93 13.19 -3.41
C GLU A 339 52.82 11.71 -3.78
N PHE A 340 51.74 11.33 -4.44
CA PHE A 340 51.41 9.94 -4.76
C PHE A 340 50.70 9.80 -6.12
N CYS A 341 50.72 8.59 -6.66
CA CYS A 341 50.02 8.25 -7.90
C CYS A 341 48.55 7.88 -7.63
N TRP A 342 47.61 8.52 -8.33
CA TRP A 342 46.17 8.28 -8.21
C TRP A 342 45.75 6.83 -8.49
N MET A 343 46.51 6.10 -9.31
CA MET A 343 46.19 4.72 -9.71
C MET A 343 46.62 3.69 -8.66
N CYS A 344 47.87 3.73 -8.22
CA CYS A 344 48.46 2.72 -7.34
C CYS A 344 48.58 3.13 -5.86
N LEU A 345 48.28 4.39 -5.54
CA LEU A 345 48.47 5.02 -4.22
C LEU A 345 49.91 4.96 -3.68
N GLY A 346 50.91 4.62 -4.51
CA GLY A 346 52.33 4.65 -4.15
C GLY A 346 52.95 6.03 -4.30
N ALA A 347 54.01 6.30 -3.52
CA ALA A 347 54.75 7.57 -3.52
C ALA A 347 55.25 7.96 -4.93
N TRP A 348 55.01 9.21 -5.32
CA TRP A 348 55.30 9.70 -6.68
C TRP A 348 56.79 9.69 -7.00
N ALA A 349 57.66 9.98 -6.02
CA ALA A 349 59.12 9.89 -6.16
C ALA A 349 59.65 8.51 -6.59
N THR A 350 58.83 7.46 -6.57
CA THR A 350 59.18 6.12 -7.06
C THR A 350 58.64 5.80 -8.46
N HIS A 351 58.03 6.78 -9.14
CA HIS A 351 57.50 6.68 -10.49
C HIS A 351 58.42 7.39 -11.50
N GLY A 352 58.64 6.76 -12.65
CA GLY A 352 59.44 7.29 -13.74
C GLY A 352 59.35 6.40 -14.99
N GLU A 353 60.27 6.59 -15.93
CA GLU A 353 60.28 5.87 -17.22
C GLU A 353 60.28 4.34 -17.04
N ARG A 354 61.02 3.84 -16.04
CA ARG A 354 61.08 2.41 -15.65
C ARG A 354 59.79 1.80 -15.08
N THR A 355 58.74 2.59 -14.84
CA THR A 355 57.46 2.14 -14.27
C THR A 355 56.25 2.33 -15.20
N GLY A 356 56.47 2.66 -16.48
CA GLY A 356 55.38 2.92 -17.45
C GLY A 356 55.25 4.37 -17.91
N GLY A 357 56.18 5.24 -17.51
CA GLY A 357 56.17 6.66 -17.85
C GLY A 357 55.26 7.50 -16.94
N TYR A 358 55.06 8.77 -17.29
CA TYR A 358 54.31 9.74 -16.48
C TYR A 358 52.78 9.52 -16.46
N TYR A 359 52.26 8.65 -17.34
CA TYR A 359 50.81 8.47 -17.55
C TYR A 359 50.30 7.03 -17.26
N ALA A 360 51.17 6.04 -17.02
CA ALA A 360 50.79 4.65 -16.72
C ALA A 360 51.67 4.03 -15.62
N CYS A 361 51.13 3.09 -14.84
CA CYS A 361 51.80 2.54 -13.64
C CYS A 361 51.88 0.99 -13.66
N ASN A 362 52.94 0.46 -14.25
CA ASN A 362 53.20 -0.97 -14.40
C ASN A 362 53.55 -1.65 -13.05
N ARG A 363 53.80 -0.87 -11.99
CA ARG A 363 54.07 -1.39 -10.63
C ARG A 363 52.79 -1.92 -9.97
N TYR A 364 51.64 -1.32 -10.28
CA TYR A 364 50.32 -1.81 -9.88
C TYR A 364 50.00 -3.15 -10.53
N GLU A 365 50.29 -3.29 -11.83
CA GLU A 365 50.11 -4.52 -12.60
C GLU A 365 50.96 -5.67 -12.06
N ARG A 366 52.23 -5.41 -11.70
CA ARG A 366 53.12 -6.40 -11.06
C ARG A 366 52.71 -6.80 -9.64
N ALA A 367 52.13 -5.89 -8.86
CA ALA A 367 51.61 -6.23 -7.53
C ALA A 367 50.38 -7.15 -7.62
N LYS A 368 49.49 -6.88 -8.59
CA LYS A 368 48.33 -7.72 -8.90
C LYS A 368 48.70 -9.17 -9.29
N SER A 369 49.90 -9.37 -9.87
CA SER A 369 50.35 -10.69 -10.35
C SER A 369 51.32 -11.44 -9.43
N SER A 370 51.58 -10.97 -8.19
CA SER A 370 52.60 -11.57 -7.31
C SER A 370 52.19 -11.86 -5.86
N GLY A 371 50.96 -11.54 -5.43
CA GLY A 371 50.32 -12.18 -4.26
C GLY A 371 51.02 -12.04 -2.90
N ALA A 372 51.71 -10.93 -2.62
CA ALA A 372 52.49 -10.75 -1.39
C ALA A 372 51.63 -10.48 -0.12
N PRO A 373 51.99 -10.99 1.08
CA PRO A 373 51.09 -11.10 2.23
C PRO A 373 51.15 -9.93 3.23
N THR A 374 51.02 -8.68 2.79
CA THR A 374 51.01 -7.49 3.67
C THR A 374 49.70 -6.70 3.60
N PHE A 375 48.57 -7.40 3.52
CA PHE A 375 47.24 -6.85 3.22
C PHE A 375 46.12 -7.43 4.13
N SER A 376 46.38 -7.50 5.44
CA SER A 376 45.73 -8.52 6.29
C SER A 376 44.30 -8.24 6.76
N GLU A 377 43.95 -7.05 7.28
CA GLU A 377 42.62 -6.84 7.89
C GLU A 377 41.96 -5.50 7.54
N GLU A 378 42.70 -4.39 7.55
CA GLU A 378 42.14 -3.09 7.16
C GLU A 378 41.80 -3.03 5.67
N GLU A 379 42.60 -3.68 4.82
CA GLU A 379 42.24 -3.87 3.41
C GLU A 379 41.10 -4.85 3.22
N LYS A 380 40.94 -5.91 4.04
CA LYS A 380 39.74 -6.76 4.00
C LYS A 380 38.50 -5.95 4.37
N LYS A 381 38.56 -5.13 5.42
CA LYS A 381 37.47 -4.22 5.82
C LYS A 381 37.17 -3.18 4.74
N ARG A 382 38.19 -2.60 4.10
CA ARG A 382 38.03 -1.65 3.00
C ARG A 382 37.50 -2.29 1.72
N ALA A 383 37.94 -3.50 1.40
CA ALA A 383 37.45 -4.29 0.27
C ALA A 383 36.03 -4.78 0.52
N ALA A 384 35.68 -5.19 1.75
CA ALA A 384 34.32 -5.54 2.15
C ALA A 384 33.40 -4.31 2.11
N ALA A 385 33.83 -3.16 2.66
CA ALA A 385 33.08 -1.90 2.55
C ALA A 385 32.87 -1.49 1.09
N LYS A 386 33.92 -1.60 0.26
CA LYS A 386 33.84 -1.36 -1.19
C LYS A 386 32.90 -2.34 -1.90
N HIS A 387 32.95 -3.63 -1.56
CA HIS A 387 32.13 -4.67 -2.16
C HIS A 387 30.65 -4.54 -1.77
N SER A 388 30.36 -4.32 -0.49
CA SER A 388 28.99 -4.03 0.00
C SER A 388 28.40 -2.78 -0.63
N LEU A 389 29.26 -1.81 -0.95
CA LEU A 389 28.91 -0.60 -1.67
C LEU A 389 28.70 -0.82 -3.17
N GLU A 390 29.62 -1.48 -3.87
CA GLU A 390 29.47 -1.85 -5.29
C GLU A 390 28.20 -2.69 -5.48
N ARG A 391 27.90 -3.59 -4.53
CA ARG A 391 26.63 -4.30 -4.42
C ARG A 391 25.46 -3.34 -4.24
N TYR A 392 25.48 -2.41 -3.28
CA TYR A 392 24.40 -1.44 -3.12
C TYR A 392 24.15 -0.62 -4.40
N THR A 393 25.20 -0.04 -4.99
CA THR A 393 25.11 0.72 -6.24
C THR A 393 24.46 -0.10 -7.36
N HIS A 394 24.88 -1.35 -7.55
CA HIS A 394 24.34 -2.25 -8.58
C HIS A 394 22.81 -2.42 -8.48
N TYR A 395 22.28 -2.61 -7.27
CA TYR A 395 20.84 -2.79 -7.01
C TYR A 395 20.09 -1.45 -7.02
N TYR A 396 20.69 -0.37 -6.49
CA TYR A 396 20.09 0.96 -6.44
C TYR A 396 19.91 1.58 -7.83
N GLU A 397 20.92 1.49 -8.70
CA GLU A 397 20.85 2.02 -10.07
C GLU A 397 19.70 1.38 -10.86
N ARG A 398 19.51 0.05 -10.71
CA ARG A 398 18.42 -0.69 -11.37
C ARG A 398 17.04 -0.39 -10.79
N TRP A 399 16.93 -0.34 -9.46
CA TRP A 399 15.71 0.11 -8.76
C TRP A 399 15.28 1.51 -9.22
N ALA A 400 16.24 2.44 -9.30
CA ALA A 400 15.99 3.82 -9.72
C ALA A 400 15.65 3.91 -11.22
N ALA A 401 16.34 3.15 -12.07
CA ALA A 401 16.09 3.09 -13.51
C ALA A 401 14.69 2.56 -13.82
N HIS A 402 14.31 1.39 -13.27
CA HIS A 402 12.95 0.85 -13.47
C HIS A 402 11.87 1.76 -12.87
N GLY A 403 12.11 2.41 -11.73
CA GLY A 403 11.19 3.42 -11.20
C GLY A 403 11.08 4.67 -12.11
N GLY A 404 12.13 5.02 -12.84
CA GLY A 404 12.10 6.05 -13.90
C GLY A 404 11.28 5.61 -15.11
N SER A 405 11.59 4.45 -15.67
CA SER A 405 10.89 3.88 -16.83
C SER A 405 9.42 3.59 -16.54
N GLN A 406 9.06 3.20 -15.31
CA GLN A 406 7.67 3.07 -14.86
C GLN A 406 6.92 4.39 -14.99
N ARG A 407 7.48 5.50 -14.48
CA ARG A 407 6.84 6.83 -14.58
C ARG A 407 6.71 7.29 -16.03
N LYS A 408 7.70 7.00 -16.88
CA LYS A 408 7.63 7.24 -18.33
C LYS A 408 6.45 6.47 -18.95
N ALA A 409 6.38 5.15 -18.76
CA ALA A 409 5.31 4.31 -19.31
C ALA A 409 3.90 4.74 -18.85
N VAL A 410 3.74 5.20 -17.62
CA VAL A 410 2.46 5.77 -17.13
C VAL A 410 2.11 7.08 -17.84
N ALA A 411 3.07 7.98 -18.04
CA ALA A 411 2.85 9.23 -18.77
C ALA A 411 2.59 8.99 -20.27
N ASP A 412 3.31 8.07 -20.89
CA ASP A 412 3.10 7.66 -22.28
C ASP A 412 1.70 7.05 -22.45
N ARG A 413 1.26 6.20 -21.51
CA ARG A 413 -0.11 5.66 -21.48
C ARG A 413 -1.17 6.76 -21.47
N GLU A 414 -1.02 7.78 -20.62
CA GLU A 414 -1.94 8.92 -20.57
C GLU A 414 -1.94 9.72 -21.89
N GLU A 415 -0.77 9.94 -22.50
CA GLU A 415 -0.68 10.60 -23.81
C GLU A 415 -1.35 9.77 -24.93
N TRP A 416 -1.19 8.45 -24.88
CA TRP A 416 -1.83 7.52 -25.81
C TRP A 416 -3.34 7.55 -25.66
N GLU A 417 -3.87 7.31 -24.45
CA GLU A 417 -5.31 7.34 -24.13
C GLU A 417 -5.97 8.67 -24.55
N THR A 418 -5.33 9.80 -24.28
CA THR A 418 -5.93 11.14 -24.51
C THR A 418 -5.76 11.67 -25.94
N ARG A 419 -4.63 11.39 -26.60
CA ARG A 419 -4.21 12.08 -27.83
C ARG A 419 -3.80 11.14 -28.96
N LYS A 420 -2.79 10.29 -28.76
CA LYS A 420 -2.17 9.53 -29.87
C LYS A 420 -3.12 8.46 -30.45
N LEU A 421 -3.97 7.82 -29.63
CA LEU A 421 -4.96 6.83 -30.12
C LEU A 421 -5.94 7.39 -31.15
N ARG A 422 -6.43 8.63 -30.97
CA ARG A 422 -7.38 9.23 -31.91
C ARG A 422 -6.71 9.45 -33.27
N ARG A 423 -5.52 10.06 -33.25
CA ARG A 423 -4.70 10.29 -34.45
C ARG A 423 -4.37 8.99 -35.17
N LEU A 424 -3.98 7.94 -34.45
CA LEU A 424 -3.73 6.62 -35.04
C LEU A 424 -5.00 6.02 -35.65
N GLY A 425 -6.15 6.15 -34.98
CA GLY A 425 -7.45 5.72 -35.49
C GLY A 425 -7.86 6.43 -36.78
N ASP A 426 -7.61 7.73 -36.88
CA ASP A 426 -7.83 8.52 -38.10
C ASP A 426 -6.89 8.09 -39.24
N GLN A 427 -5.62 7.82 -38.95
CA GLN A 427 -4.61 7.39 -39.95
C GLN A 427 -4.85 5.95 -40.44
N GLN A 428 -5.21 5.03 -39.55
CA GLN A 428 -5.43 3.60 -39.83
C GLN A 428 -6.91 3.25 -40.05
N ASN A 429 -7.79 4.25 -40.16
CA ASN A 429 -9.25 4.11 -40.30
C ASN A 429 -9.87 3.07 -39.33
N THR A 430 -9.40 3.07 -38.08
CA THR A 430 -9.68 2.04 -37.07
C THR A 430 -10.36 2.67 -35.85
N PRO A 431 -11.49 2.14 -35.36
CA PRO A 431 -12.21 2.74 -34.22
C PRO A 431 -11.40 2.63 -32.92
N PRO A 432 -11.46 3.63 -32.00
CA PRO A 432 -10.68 3.63 -30.76
C PRO A 432 -10.86 2.39 -29.87
N SER A 433 -12.04 1.77 -29.89
CA SER A 433 -12.31 0.52 -29.16
C SER A 433 -11.41 -0.64 -29.61
N GLN A 434 -11.05 -0.71 -30.90
CA GLN A 434 -10.13 -1.71 -31.42
C GLN A 434 -8.68 -1.39 -31.07
N LEU A 435 -8.32 -0.14 -30.75
CA LEU A 435 -6.94 0.27 -30.45
C LEU A 435 -6.52 0.07 -28.98
N ARG A 436 -7.43 -0.43 -28.13
CA ARG A 436 -7.19 -0.58 -26.69
C ARG A 436 -5.98 -1.47 -26.33
N PHE A 437 -5.61 -2.43 -27.19
CA PHE A 437 -4.41 -3.26 -27.02
C PHE A 437 -3.10 -2.46 -26.81
N ILE A 438 -3.02 -1.23 -27.32
CA ILE A 438 -1.87 -0.32 -27.09
C ILE A 438 -1.85 0.18 -25.64
N VAL A 439 -3.02 0.51 -25.09
CA VAL A 439 -3.19 0.93 -23.69
C VAL A 439 -2.89 -0.23 -22.75
N ASP A 440 -3.39 -1.42 -23.09
CA ASP A 440 -3.16 -2.64 -22.32
C ASP A 440 -1.66 -2.99 -22.32
N ALA A 441 -0.96 -2.88 -23.46
CA ALA A 441 0.50 -3.05 -23.55
C ALA A 441 1.29 -2.02 -22.72
N LEU A 442 0.93 -0.73 -22.78
CA LEU A 442 1.56 0.32 -21.97
C LEU A 442 1.31 0.16 -20.47
N ALA A 443 0.12 -0.30 -20.09
CA ALA A 443 -0.20 -0.67 -18.72
C ALA A 443 0.64 -1.85 -18.25
N GLN A 444 0.80 -2.88 -19.09
CA GLN A 444 1.66 -4.04 -18.81
C GLN A 444 3.11 -3.61 -18.63
N ILE A 445 3.67 -2.76 -19.50
CA ILE A 445 5.02 -2.22 -19.33
C ILE A 445 5.16 -1.51 -17.99
N ALA A 446 4.24 -0.61 -17.63
CA ALA A 446 4.28 0.10 -16.36
C ALA A 446 4.26 -0.85 -15.15
N GLU A 447 3.43 -1.88 -15.17
CA GLU A 447 3.32 -2.87 -14.10
C GLU A 447 4.56 -3.77 -14.01
N CYS A 448 5.09 -4.24 -15.13
CA CYS A 448 6.33 -5.00 -15.19
C CYS A 448 7.53 -4.19 -14.64
N ARG A 449 7.63 -2.91 -15.00
CA ARG A 449 8.67 -2.01 -14.44
C ARG A 449 8.50 -1.79 -12.93
N ARG A 450 7.25 -1.73 -12.43
CA ARG A 450 6.95 -1.68 -10.98
C ARG A 450 7.43 -2.95 -10.27
N VAL A 451 7.14 -4.13 -10.82
CA VAL A 451 7.61 -5.41 -10.27
C VAL A 451 9.14 -5.46 -10.27
N LEU A 452 9.81 -5.19 -11.40
CA LEU A 452 11.28 -5.22 -11.46
C LEU A 452 11.97 -4.29 -10.47
N LYS A 453 11.48 -3.04 -10.35
CA LYS A 453 11.93 -2.10 -9.32
C LYS A 453 11.99 -2.80 -7.96
N TRP A 454 10.91 -3.46 -7.57
CA TRP A 454 10.86 -4.12 -6.26
C TRP A 454 11.61 -5.46 -6.19
N THR A 455 11.71 -6.24 -7.27
CA THR A 455 12.53 -7.47 -7.27
C THR A 455 14.01 -7.17 -6.98
N TYR A 456 14.54 -6.02 -7.42
CA TYR A 456 15.88 -5.59 -7.01
C TYR A 456 15.97 -5.25 -5.51
N GLY A 457 14.98 -4.55 -4.94
CA GLY A 457 14.91 -4.32 -3.50
C GLY A 457 14.84 -5.63 -2.68
N PHE A 458 14.11 -6.63 -3.19
CA PHE A 458 14.05 -7.98 -2.63
C PHE A 458 15.39 -8.72 -2.73
N GLY A 459 15.98 -8.80 -3.93
CA GLY A 459 17.22 -9.52 -4.19
C GLY A 459 18.39 -9.01 -3.34
N TYR A 460 18.42 -7.69 -3.06
CA TYR A 460 19.40 -7.11 -2.15
C TYR A 460 19.33 -7.66 -0.71
N TYR A 461 18.14 -7.91 -0.16
CA TYR A 461 18.00 -8.39 1.22
C TYR A 461 17.80 -9.90 1.36
N HIS A 462 17.16 -10.55 0.39
CA HIS A 462 16.83 -11.98 0.48
C HIS A 462 18.07 -12.87 0.28
N PHE A 463 19.03 -12.41 -0.54
CA PHE A 463 20.25 -13.17 -0.87
C PHE A 463 21.53 -12.57 -0.25
N GLU A 464 21.46 -12.00 0.96
CA GLU A 464 22.65 -11.54 1.70
C GLU A 464 23.56 -12.71 2.16
N GLY A 465 22.99 -13.91 2.33
CA GLY A 465 23.69 -15.10 2.82
C GLY A 465 24.63 -15.80 1.82
N GLY A 466 24.75 -15.31 0.58
CA GLY A 466 25.62 -15.89 -0.45
C GLY A 466 24.87 -16.48 -1.64
N GLU A 467 25.48 -17.45 -2.31
CA GLU A 467 24.95 -18.05 -3.54
C GLU A 467 24.18 -19.34 -3.25
N SER A 468 22.94 -19.42 -3.73
CA SER A 468 22.04 -20.57 -3.52
C SER A 468 21.32 -20.96 -4.81
N ALA A 469 20.74 -22.16 -4.87
CA ALA A 469 19.93 -22.58 -6.01
C ALA A 469 18.73 -21.64 -6.23
N LYS A 470 18.09 -21.18 -5.14
CA LYS A 470 17.02 -20.18 -5.15
C LYS A 470 17.48 -18.84 -5.73
N LYS A 471 18.70 -18.39 -5.39
CA LYS A 471 19.30 -17.18 -5.96
C LYS A 471 19.49 -17.30 -7.48
N ARG A 472 20.12 -18.38 -7.95
CA ARG A 472 20.36 -18.61 -9.38
C ARG A 472 19.06 -18.71 -10.18
N PHE A 473 18.04 -19.35 -9.60
CA PHE A 473 16.72 -19.43 -10.21
C PHE A 473 16.04 -18.06 -10.27
N PHE A 474 16.08 -17.27 -9.20
CA PHE A 474 15.58 -15.90 -9.17
C PHE A 474 16.28 -15.01 -10.21
N GLU A 475 17.61 -15.01 -10.26
CA GLU A 475 18.39 -14.21 -11.22
C GLU A 475 18.09 -14.65 -12.67
N PHE A 476 17.90 -15.94 -12.92
CA PHE A 476 17.46 -16.46 -14.23
C PHE A 476 16.05 -16.01 -14.60
N ALA A 477 15.07 -16.17 -13.71
CA ALA A 477 13.68 -15.80 -13.96
C ALA A 477 13.50 -14.27 -14.11
N GLN A 478 14.27 -13.49 -13.35
CA GLN A 478 14.34 -12.04 -13.49
C GLN A 478 14.91 -11.63 -14.85
N ALA A 479 15.98 -12.29 -15.32
CA ALA A 479 16.58 -11.98 -16.61
C ALA A 479 15.66 -12.33 -17.81
N ASP A 480 15.02 -13.50 -17.81
CA ASP A 480 14.03 -13.89 -18.84
C ASP A 480 12.83 -12.90 -18.87
N ALA A 481 12.39 -12.42 -17.69
CA ALA A 481 11.33 -11.41 -17.57
C ALA A 481 11.79 -10.01 -18.06
N GLU A 482 13.04 -9.62 -17.78
CA GLU A 482 13.63 -8.38 -18.30
C GLU A 482 13.75 -8.38 -19.83
N GLU A 483 14.29 -9.45 -20.42
CA GLU A 483 14.45 -9.57 -21.88
C GLU A 483 13.10 -9.45 -22.62
N THR A 484 12.07 -10.15 -22.14
CA THR A 484 10.72 -10.08 -22.71
C THR A 484 10.08 -8.70 -22.56
N LEU A 485 10.32 -8.01 -21.45
CA LEU A 485 9.86 -6.63 -21.24
C LEU A 485 10.57 -5.61 -22.15
N GLU A 486 11.87 -5.78 -22.41
CA GLU A 486 12.56 -4.88 -23.36
C GLU A 486 12.03 -5.05 -24.78
N HIS A 487 11.73 -6.26 -25.24
CA HIS A 487 11.09 -6.48 -26.55
C HIS A 487 9.69 -5.85 -26.64
N LEU A 488 8.89 -5.91 -25.57
CA LEU A 488 7.60 -5.23 -25.51
C LEU A 488 7.77 -3.70 -25.50
N THR A 489 8.78 -3.19 -24.78
CA THR A 489 9.10 -1.75 -24.73
C THR A 489 9.56 -1.26 -26.10
N GLU A 490 10.46 -1.96 -26.77
CA GLU A 490 10.98 -1.64 -28.10
C GLU A 490 9.85 -1.57 -29.15
N ALA A 491 8.93 -2.53 -29.14
CA ALA A 491 7.78 -2.55 -30.06
C ALA A 491 6.85 -1.32 -29.86
N VAL A 492 6.73 -0.79 -28.64
CA VAL A 492 5.90 0.38 -28.33
C VAL A 492 6.64 1.70 -28.57
N GLU A 493 7.93 1.77 -28.26
CA GLU A 493 8.73 3.01 -28.39
C GLU A 493 9.28 3.24 -29.80
N THR A 494 9.41 2.20 -30.63
CA THR A 494 9.97 2.32 -31.98
C THR A 494 8.95 1.96 -33.06
N GLU A 495 8.52 0.70 -33.13
CA GLU A 495 7.65 0.21 -34.21
C GLU A 495 6.29 0.90 -34.22
N LEU A 496 5.63 1.03 -33.06
CA LEU A 496 4.34 1.72 -32.96
C LEU A 496 4.42 3.20 -33.35
N GLU A 497 5.52 3.90 -33.03
CA GLU A 497 5.68 5.31 -33.43
C GLU A 497 5.77 5.47 -34.95
N THR A 498 6.32 4.49 -35.69
CA THR A 498 6.35 4.53 -37.17
C THR A 498 4.95 4.64 -37.78
N PHE A 499 3.93 4.04 -37.18
CA PHE A 499 2.54 4.12 -37.67
C PHE A 499 1.87 5.49 -37.44
N LEU A 500 2.47 6.36 -36.62
CA LEU A 500 2.03 7.75 -36.45
C LEU A 500 2.76 8.72 -37.40
N THR A 501 4.03 8.45 -37.71
CA THR A 501 4.90 9.33 -38.52
C THR A 501 4.86 9.01 -40.02
N GLU A 502 4.68 7.74 -40.38
CA GLU A 502 4.76 7.22 -41.74
C GLU A 502 3.42 6.63 -42.21
N THR A 503 3.15 6.71 -43.51
CA THR A 503 1.96 6.08 -44.11
C THR A 503 2.24 4.60 -44.38
N ARG A 504 1.91 3.75 -43.40
CA ARG A 504 2.01 2.29 -43.48
C ARG A 504 0.67 1.64 -43.81
N ASP A 505 0.69 0.45 -44.40
CA ASP A 505 -0.53 -0.23 -44.83
C ASP A 505 -1.27 -0.93 -43.67
N ALA A 506 -2.56 -1.20 -43.88
CA ALA A 506 -3.43 -1.80 -42.86
C ALA A 506 -3.11 -3.28 -42.57
N ALA A 507 -2.40 -3.99 -43.46
CA ALA A 507 -1.98 -5.37 -43.25
C ALA A 507 -0.73 -5.43 -42.36
N GLU A 508 0.22 -4.52 -42.56
CA GLU A 508 1.35 -4.30 -41.63
C GLU A 508 0.83 -3.91 -40.23
N PHE A 509 -0.14 -3.00 -40.15
CA PHE A 509 -0.74 -2.63 -38.86
C PHE A 509 -1.49 -3.80 -38.20
N GLY A 510 -2.20 -4.62 -38.99
CA GLY A 510 -2.84 -5.85 -38.51
C GLY A 510 -1.85 -6.89 -37.99
N ALA A 511 -0.72 -7.08 -38.67
CA ALA A 511 0.37 -7.94 -38.20
C ALA A 511 1.04 -7.40 -36.93
N PHE A 512 1.29 -6.08 -36.88
CA PHE A 512 1.82 -5.41 -35.70
C PHE A 512 0.89 -5.54 -34.48
N ARG A 513 -0.42 -5.39 -34.67
CA ARG A 513 -1.43 -5.64 -33.62
C ARG A 513 -1.28 -7.04 -33.01
N GLY A 514 -1.19 -8.07 -33.86
CA GLY A 514 -1.01 -9.46 -33.41
C GLY A 514 0.30 -9.66 -32.65
N LYS A 515 1.39 -9.08 -33.14
CA LYS A 515 2.70 -9.09 -32.47
C LYS A 515 2.64 -8.40 -31.09
N LEU A 516 2.06 -7.20 -31.00
CA LEU A 516 2.03 -6.43 -29.75
C LEU A 516 1.16 -7.12 -28.68
N ALA A 517 0.00 -7.66 -29.07
CA ALA A 517 -0.83 -8.45 -28.16
C ALA A 517 -0.08 -9.72 -27.67
N GLY A 518 0.52 -10.48 -28.59
CA GLY A 518 1.31 -11.67 -28.23
C GLY A 518 2.49 -11.38 -27.30
N LEU A 519 3.24 -10.28 -27.54
CA LEU A 519 4.30 -9.83 -26.64
C LEU A 519 3.76 -9.43 -25.26
N THR A 520 2.60 -8.76 -25.20
CA THR A 520 1.94 -8.36 -23.95
C THR A 520 1.56 -9.60 -23.12
N ASP A 521 0.91 -10.59 -23.74
CA ASP A 521 0.50 -11.83 -23.09
C ASP A 521 1.69 -12.67 -22.61
N ILE A 522 2.76 -12.75 -23.42
CA ILE A 522 4.00 -13.46 -23.05
C ILE A 522 4.66 -12.76 -21.85
N THR A 523 4.84 -11.44 -21.92
CA THR A 523 5.44 -10.66 -20.84
C THR A 523 4.64 -10.82 -19.54
N HIS A 524 3.30 -10.73 -19.60
CA HIS A 524 2.44 -10.98 -18.45
C HIS A 524 2.70 -12.34 -17.79
N LYS A 525 2.76 -13.43 -18.56
CA LYS A 525 3.01 -14.79 -18.04
C LYS A 525 4.37 -14.94 -17.35
N TYR A 526 5.43 -14.35 -17.91
CA TYR A 526 6.77 -14.38 -17.29
C TYR A 526 6.76 -13.62 -15.95
N PHE A 527 6.10 -12.47 -15.89
CA PHE A 527 5.99 -11.68 -14.68
C PHE A 527 5.11 -12.32 -13.61
N ASP A 528 3.97 -12.91 -13.97
CA ASP A 528 3.10 -13.62 -13.03
C ASP A 528 3.82 -14.85 -12.44
N THR A 529 4.54 -15.61 -13.28
CA THR A 529 5.41 -16.72 -12.81
C THR A 529 6.45 -16.23 -11.80
N LEU A 530 7.14 -15.12 -12.09
CA LEU A 530 8.15 -14.53 -11.20
C LEU A 530 7.53 -14.06 -9.88
N VAL A 531 6.36 -13.40 -9.93
CA VAL A 531 5.60 -12.95 -8.75
C VAL A 531 5.19 -14.13 -7.88
N VAL A 532 4.59 -15.17 -8.47
CA VAL A 532 4.13 -16.37 -7.76
C VAL A 532 5.29 -17.14 -7.12
N GLU A 533 6.43 -17.28 -7.80
CA GLU A 533 7.62 -17.92 -7.23
C GLU A 533 8.20 -17.13 -6.04
N ILE A 534 8.24 -15.80 -6.11
CA ILE A 534 8.70 -14.95 -4.99
C ILE A 534 7.72 -15.06 -3.80
N GLU A 535 6.42 -14.93 -4.03
CA GLU A 535 5.40 -15.01 -2.97
C GLU A 535 5.34 -16.38 -2.29
N ARG A 536 5.61 -17.46 -3.02
CA ARG A 536 5.63 -18.84 -2.50
C ARG A 536 6.99 -19.30 -1.97
N GLY A 537 8.03 -18.46 -2.03
CA GLY A 537 9.37 -18.78 -1.50
C GLY A 537 10.19 -19.77 -2.34
N PHE A 538 10.01 -19.71 -3.66
CA PHE A 538 10.66 -20.55 -4.69
C PHE A 538 10.34 -22.06 -4.58
N PRO A 539 9.06 -22.47 -4.60
CA PRO A 539 8.65 -23.88 -4.50
C PRO A 539 9.18 -24.75 -5.65
N SER A 540 9.46 -24.16 -6.82
CA SER A 540 10.06 -24.89 -7.95
C SER A 540 11.51 -25.32 -7.69
N VAL A 541 12.18 -24.77 -6.67
CA VAL A 541 13.54 -25.12 -6.28
C VAL A 541 13.50 -26.06 -5.07
N ALA A 542 13.45 -27.36 -5.34
CA ALA A 542 13.59 -28.39 -4.31
C ALA A 542 14.94 -28.23 -3.57
N GLU A 543 14.89 -28.13 -2.24
CA GLU A 543 16.08 -28.25 -1.41
C GLU A 543 16.46 -29.73 -1.31
N GLU A 544 17.69 -30.07 -1.72
CA GLU A 544 18.25 -31.40 -1.46
C GLU A 544 18.52 -31.53 0.04
N THR A 545 17.49 -31.98 0.79
CA THR A 545 17.65 -32.32 2.21
C THR A 545 18.56 -33.55 2.32
N GLU A 546 19.78 -33.36 2.81
CA GLU A 546 20.64 -34.45 3.24
C GLU A 546 19.91 -35.27 4.32
N THR A 547 19.39 -36.44 3.95
CA THR A 547 18.85 -37.40 4.92
C THR A 547 20.00 -37.94 5.76
N PRO A 548 19.98 -37.83 7.11
CA PRO A 548 21.01 -38.44 7.94
C PRO A 548 20.99 -39.96 7.75
N GLY A 549 22.09 -40.51 7.24
CA GLY A 549 22.21 -41.94 7.01
C GLY A 549 22.25 -42.72 8.33
N GLU A 550 21.40 -43.74 8.45
CA GLU A 550 21.55 -44.77 9.48
C GLU A 550 22.87 -45.53 9.28
N PRO A 551 23.60 -45.88 10.36
CA PRO A 551 24.86 -46.60 10.24
C PRO A 551 24.60 -48.09 9.96
N ALA A 552 24.75 -48.50 8.70
CA ALA A 552 24.77 -49.92 8.36
C ALA A 552 26.04 -50.59 8.90
N GLU A 553 25.86 -51.69 9.65
CA GLU A 553 26.96 -52.48 10.21
C GLU A 553 27.82 -53.12 9.12
N SER A 554 29.09 -53.37 9.47
CA SER A 554 30.06 -54.00 8.59
C SER A 554 29.78 -55.48 8.37
N ASP A 555 29.80 -55.93 7.12
CA ASP A 555 30.38 -57.24 6.84
C ASP A 555 31.25 -57.22 5.56
N ARG A 556 32.23 -58.12 5.52
CA ARG A 556 33.22 -58.24 4.44
C ARG A 556 33.00 -59.57 3.72
N ASP A 557 32.75 -59.54 2.42
CA ASP A 557 33.48 -60.46 1.55
C ASP A 557 33.62 -59.95 0.11
N GLU A 558 34.57 -60.54 -0.60
CA GLU A 558 35.21 -60.03 -1.81
C GLU A 558 34.81 -60.85 -3.04
N THR A 559 34.21 -60.26 -4.09
CA THR A 559 34.53 -60.63 -5.49
C THR A 559 33.97 -59.71 -6.58
N ARG A 560 34.89 -59.19 -7.41
CA ARG A 560 34.86 -59.22 -8.89
C ARG A 560 33.78 -58.43 -9.67
N ARG A 561 34.22 -57.23 -10.11
CA ARG A 561 34.22 -56.75 -11.52
C ARG A 561 32.85 -56.47 -12.19
N GLY A 562 32.41 -55.21 -12.11
CA GLY A 562 31.37 -54.61 -12.96
C GLY A 562 31.60 -53.10 -13.11
N SER A 563 31.41 -52.56 -14.30
CA SER A 563 31.54 -51.13 -14.61
C SER A 563 30.25 -50.38 -14.35
N GLU A 564 30.27 -49.25 -13.63
CA GLU A 564 29.23 -48.24 -13.78
C GLU A 564 29.71 -46.85 -13.35
N THR A 565 29.48 -45.85 -14.21
CA THR A 565 29.81 -44.44 -13.97
C THR A 565 28.63 -43.75 -13.30
N THR A 566 28.74 -43.47 -12.01
CA THR A 566 27.78 -42.64 -11.28
C THR A 566 27.94 -41.17 -11.67
N ALA A 567 27.13 -40.72 -12.62
CA ALA A 567 27.06 -39.31 -13.00
C ALA A 567 26.34 -38.50 -11.90
N THR A 568 27.11 -37.76 -11.10
CA THR A 568 26.59 -36.74 -10.19
C THR A 568 25.85 -35.66 -10.99
N ARG A 569 24.52 -35.57 -10.81
CA ARG A 569 23.69 -34.56 -11.49
C ARG A 569 23.85 -33.22 -10.78
N GLY A 570 24.62 -32.31 -11.38
CA GLY A 570 24.76 -30.95 -10.87
C GLY A 570 23.52 -30.06 -11.03
N PRO A 571 23.48 -28.91 -10.34
CA PRO A 571 22.32 -28.00 -10.29
C PRO A 571 21.86 -27.45 -11.65
N ASP A 572 22.72 -27.44 -12.68
CA ASP A 572 22.37 -27.07 -14.05
C ASP A 572 21.23 -27.94 -14.63
N GLY A 573 21.11 -29.19 -14.16
CA GLY A 573 20.03 -30.10 -14.56
C GLY A 573 18.65 -29.68 -14.03
N VAL A 574 18.60 -29.02 -12.88
CA VAL A 574 17.36 -28.49 -12.28
C VAL A 574 16.92 -27.24 -13.04
N ILE A 575 17.84 -26.28 -13.25
CA ILE A 575 17.56 -25.05 -14.00
C ILE A 575 17.04 -25.40 -15.40
N ARG A 576 17.75 -26.23 -16.18
CA ARG A 576 17.29 -26.64 -17.53
C ARG A 576 15.91 -27.32 -17.53
N ARG A 577 15.53 -28.03 -16.47
CA ARG A 577 14.22 -28.69 -16.36
C ARG A 577 13.12 -27.68 -16.07
N ILE A 578 13.37 -26.70 -15.20
CA ILE A 578 12.42 -25.63 -14.88
C ILE A 578 12.31 -24.66 -16.06
N SER A 579 13.41 -24.22 -16.69
CA SER A 579 13.39 -23.41 -17.91
C SER A 579 12.64 -24.11 -19.05
N ARG A 580 12.74 -25.45 -19.17
CA ARG A 580 11.95 -26.21 -20.13
C ARG A 580 10.48 -26.25 -19.74
N GLY A 581 10.14 -26.48 -18.46
CA GLY A 581 8.76 -26.44 -17.97
C GLY A 581 8.08 -25.08 -18.17
N ILE A 582 8.78 -23.97 -17.89
CA ILE A 582 8.30 -22.61 -18.14
C ILE A 582 8.10 -22.38 -19.64
N ARG A 583 9.06 -22.76 -20.50
CA ARG A 583 8.91 -22.64 -21.96
C ARG A 583 7.78 -23.53 -22.50
N GLU A 584 7.63 -24.76 -22.01
CA GLU A 584 6.54 -25.67 -22.36
C GLU A 584 5.17 -25.10 -21.92
N ALA A 585 5.07 -24.49 -20.73
CA ALA A 585 3.85 -23.84 -20.24
C ALA A 585 3.50 -22.53 -20.97
N VAL A 586 4.51 -21.71 -21.33
CA VAL A 586 4.30 -20.44 -22.06
C VAL A 586 3.92 -20.69 -23.52
N ILE A 587 4.54 -21.68 -24.18
CA ILE A 587 4.36 -21.97 -25.61
C ILE A 587 3.17 -22.92 -25.87
N GLY A 588 2.86 -23.85 -24.95
CA GLY A 588 1.90 -24.94 -25.16
C GLY A 588 0.47 -24.55 -25.52
N ASN A 589 0.05 -23.30 -25.24
CA ASN A 589 -1.28 -22.78 -25.58
C ASN A 589 -1.34 -21.98 -26.90
N GLY A 590 -0.24 -21.88 -27.66
CA GLY A 590 -0.19 -21.10 -28.92
C GLY A 590 -0.44 -21.88 -30.21
N GLU A 591 -0.28 -23.21 -30.23
CA GLU A 591 -0.17 -24.00 -31.48
C GLU A 591 -1.49 -24.63 -32.00
N SER A 592 -2.67 -24.16 -31.55
CA SER A 592 -3.97 -24.76 -31.94
C SER A 592 -4.63 -24.17 -33.20
N VAL A 593 -4.16 -23.02 -33.72
CA VAL A 593 -4.83 -22.30 -34.84
C VAL A 593 -4.11 -22.45 -36.19
N ALA A 594 -2.86 -22.91 -36.22
CA ALA A 594 -2.08 -23.04 -37.44
C ALA A 594 -2.10 -24.47 -38.03
N SER A 595 -3.24 -24.92 -38.57
CA SER A 595 -3.30 -26.22 -39.27
C SER A 595 -3.97 -26.20 -40.64
N ARG A 596 -3.19 -26.63 -41.65
CA ARG A 596 -3.59 -27.25 -42.93
C ARG A 596 -4.18 -26.39 -44.05
N THR A 597 -3.30 -25.73 -44.80
CA THR A 597 -3.39 -25.65 -46.28
C THR A 597 -2.08 -26.11 -46.92
N ARG A 598 -1.96 -27.42 -47.18
CA ARG A 598 -0.81 -27.99 -47.89
C ARG A 598 -1.08 -27.97 -49.40
N SER A 599 -0.78 -26.85 -50.05
CA SER A 599 -0.88 -26.72 -51.51
C SER A 599 0.13 -27.64 -52.19
N ARG A 600 -0.35 -28.54 -53.04
CA ARG A 600 0.46 -29.51 -53.78
C ARG A 600 0.73 -28.97 -55.18
N ALA A 601 1.92 -28.46 -55.42
CA ALA A 601 2.37 -28.10 -56.77
C ALA A 601 2.65 -29.36 -57.60
N PRO A 602 2.27 -29.40 -58.88
CA PRO A 602 2.79 -30.35 -59.85
C PRO A 602 3.99 -29.76 -60.61
N ASP A 603 4.99 -30.60 -60.88
CA ASP A 603 6.08 -30.40 -61.84
C ASP A 603 6.32 -31.73 -62.56
N PRO A 604 6.70 -31.76 -63.85
CA PRO A 604 6.52 -30.77 -64.90
C PRO A 604 5.46 -31.16 -65.97
#